data_AF-A0A7X9XBP0-F1
#
_entry.id   AF-A0A7X9XBP0-F1
#
_cell.length_a   1.000
_cell.length_b   1.000
_cell.length_c   1.000
_cell.angle_alpha   90.00
_cell.angle_beta   90.00
_cell.angle_gamma   90.00
#
_symmetry.space_group_name_H-M   'P 1'
#
loop_
_entity.id
_entity.type
_entity.pdbx_description
1 polymer ?
#
loop_
_entity_poly.entity_id
_entity_poly.type
_entity_poly.pdbx_seq_one_letter_code
_entity_poly.pdbx_strand_id
1 'polypeptide(L)'
;MKSLYSFIILLFSISISINAQDKPEINVGGALRFNYNNSSWKETHQNTGGEFGYDMFAIKPTASFKGIGLNAEVRLYSQSFGGIFLKQGWFDYDFSDKNQIQLGLTQVPFGITTYNSHNWFFSINYYVGLEDDHDMGLKFTHDDDKWTYNLAFFKNAEELDFGGNSDLSNSRYAYDVASMDENGDGQLQYRNKEVNQLNAKILRKLGSDDFTHELGLSGLFGGLYNLDTKKTGTHYALALHYEFNYKKWNLKAQASHYKKSPNAPDGERTDVVALTAYGAPYLVAAEASTYTLGVSFTQPVEWGPISSLEFYNDFGMVDKVEASFYDSYQNVTGCLVSAGLMYIYVDAAFGKNQPWLDPNFNTALAYGVKDADWHLRFNINFGFYF
;
A
#
# COMPACT_ATOMS: atom_id res chain seq x y z
N MET A 1 1.41 -57.88 -3.31
CA MET A 1 1.06 -56.82 -2.33
C MET A 1 1.24 -55.48 -3.04
N LYS A 2 0.19 -54.95 -3.67
CA LYS A 2 -0.67 -53.86 -3.17
C LYS A 2 0.12 -52.62 -2.72
N SER A 3 0.20 -51.61 -3.59
CA SER A 3 -0.30 -50.26 -3.26
C SER A 3 -0.47 -49.46 -4.55
N LEU A 4 -1.68 -48.95 -4.72
CA LEU A 4 -2.24 -48.24 -5.86
C LEU A 4 -2.25 -46.75 -5.48
N TYR A 5 -1.57 -45.88 -6.21
CA TYR A 5 -1.81 -44.44 -6.13
C TYR A 5 -2.43 -43.99 -7.44
N SER A 6 -3.76 -43.88 -7.44
CA SER A 6 -4.54 -43.23 -8.49
C SER A 6 -4.29 -41.73 -8.43
N PHE A 7 -3.64 -41.20 -9.47
CA PHE A 7 -3.60 -39.77 -9.73
C PHE A 7 -4.92 -39.39 -10.41
N ILE A 8 -5.76 -38.63 -9.72
CA ILE A 8 -6.96 -38.01 -10.32
C ILE A 8 -6.47 -36.81 -11.12
N ILE A 9 -6.45 -36.95 -12.45
CA ILE A 9 -6.30 -35.82 -13.37
C ILE A 9 -7.67 -35.15 -13.44
N LEU A 10 -7.83 -34.03 -12.72
CA LEU A 10 -8.98 -33.15 -12.87
C LEU A 10 -8.76 -32.34 -14.15
N LEU A 11 -9.35 -32.79 -15.27
CA LEU A 11 -9.42 -32.00 -16.50
C LEU A 11 -10.40 -30.83 -16.28
N PHE A 12 -9.87 -29.65 -16.00
CA PHE A 12 -10.63 -28.41 -16.19
C PHE A 12 -10.74 -28.14 -17.69
N SER A 13 -11.92 -28.39 -18.26
CA SER A 13 -12.27 -27.90 -19.60
C SER A 13 -12.48 -26.39 -19.53
N ILE A 14 -11.40 -25.62 -19.70
CA ILE A 14 -11.49 -24.16 -19.89
C ILE A 14 -11.86 -23.95 -21.36
N SER A 15 -13.10 -23.53 -21.62
CA SER A 15 -13.49 -23.01 -22.93
C SER A 15 -12.83 -21.64 -23.12
N ILE A 16 -11.74 -21.59 -23.90
CA ILE A 16 -11.04 -20.36 -24.24
C ILE A 16 -11.83 -19.66 -25.35
N SER A 17 -12.60 -18.63 -25.01
CA SER A 17 -13.17 -17.71 -25.99
C SER A 17 -12.07 -16.76 -26.45
N ILE A 18 -11.47 -17.01 -27.61
CA ILE A 18 -10.48 -16.11 -28.20
C ILE A 18 -11.23 -14.89 -28.75
N ASN A 19 -11.02 -13.71 -28.14
CA ASN A 19 -11.50 -12.44 -28.68
C ASN A 19 -10.73 -12.12 -29.97
N ALA A 20 -11.47 -12.00 -31.08
CA ALA A 20 -10.92 -11.63 -32.38
C ALA A 20 -10.66 -10.12 -32.42
N GLN A 21 -9.43 -9.72 -32.07
CA GLN A 21 -8.96 -8.34 -32.18
C GLN A 21 -7.90 -8.26 -33.29
N ASP A 22 -8.11 -7.37 -34.26
CA ASP A 22 -7.22 -7.22 -35.43
C ASP A 22 -6.02 -6.30 -35.15
N LYS A 23 -6.12 -5.42 -34.15
CA LYS A 23 -5.08 -4.47 -33.74
C LYS A 23 -5.04 -4.34 -32.22
N PRO A 24 -3.88 -4.06 -31.61
CA PRO A 24 -3.80 -3.76 -30.19
C PRO A 24 -4.53 -2.44 -29.88
N GLU A 25 -5.33 -2.44 -28.82
CA GLU A 25 -5.83 -1.22 -28.20
C GLU A 25 -4.78 -0.73 -27.19
N ILE A 26 -4.41 0.55 -27.27
CA ILE A 26 -3.39 1.15 -26.42
C ILE A 26 -3.93 2.49 -25.92
N ASN A 27 -3.90 2.68 -24.60
CA ASN A 27 -4.14 3.98 -23.97
C ASN A 27 -2.92 4.34 -23.13
N VAL A 28 -2.60 5.63 -23.08
CA VAL A 28 -1.51 6.16 -22.25
C VAL A 28 -2.10 7.25 -21.38
N GLY A 29 -2.32 6.93 -20.11
CA GLY A 29 -2.64 7.92 -19.10
C GLY A 29 -1.37 8.42 -18.39
N GLY A 30 -1.56 9.39 -17.50
CA GLY A 30 -0.46 9.87 -16.68
C GLY A 30 -0.88 10.80 -15.56
N ALA A 31 0.12 11.29 -14.83
CA ALA A 31 -0.08 12.32 -13.82
C ALA A 31 1.16 13.21 -13.70
N LEU A 32 0.96 14.49 -13.41
CA LEU A 32 2.00 15.40 -12.93
C LEU A 32 1.55 15.98 -11.60
N ARG A 33 2.44 15.90 -10.60
CA ARG A 33 2.17 16.40 -9.26
C ARG A 33 3.24 17.36 -8.75
N PHE A 34 2.78 18.36 -8.00
CA PHE A 34 3.60 19.24 -7.18
C PHE A 34 3.07 19.23 -5.75
N ASN A 35 3.93 19.50 -4.78
CA ASN A 35 3.54 19.50 -3.38
C ASN A 35 4.11 20.72 -2.64
N TYR A 36 3.25 21.42 -1.90
CA TYR A 36 3.64 22.40 -0.90
C TYR A 36 3.56 21.75 0.48
N ASN A 37 4.58 21.92 1.33
CA ASN A 37 4.51 21.43 2.70
C ASN A 37 5.21 22.33 3.72
N ASN A 38 4.61 22.42 4.91
CA ASN A 38 5.12 23.16 6.07
C ASN A 38 5.01 22.28 7.32
N SER A 39 6.17 21.87 7.86
CA SER A 39 6.27 20.95 8.99
C SER A 39 6.67 21.69 10.25
N SER A 40 5.90 21.52 11.33
CA SER A 40 6.10 22.24 12.60
C SER A 40 7.43 21.98 13.28
N TRP A 41 8.05 20.81 13.02
CA TRP A 41 9.33 20.39 13.62
C TRP A 41 10.56 20.79 12.80
N LYS A 42 10.38 21.37 11.61
CA LYS A 42 11.48 21.81 10.74
C LYS A 42 11.67 23.32 10.86
N GLU A 43 12.76 23.74 11.50
CA GLU A 43 13.08 25.16 11.72
C GLU A 43 13.08 25.95 10.40
N THR A 44 13.71 25.43 9.34
CA THR A 44 13.71 26.09 8.02
C THR A 44 12.30 26.36 7.52
N HIS A 45 11.36 25.40 7.66
CA HIS A 45 9.98 25.59 7.20
C HIS A 45 9.29 26.70 7.99
N GLN A 46 9.56 26.79 9.30
CA GLN A 46 9.00 27.86 10.14
C GLN A 46 9.56 29.23 9.75
N ASN A 47 10.84 29.29 9.35
CA ASN A 47 11.50 30.53 8.95
C ASN A 47 11.13 30.98 7.52
N THR A 48 10.87 30.05 6.60
CA THR A 48 10.59 30.35 5.17
C THR A 48 9.12 30.29 4.80
N GLY A 49 8.25 29.78 5.68
CA GLY A 49 6.85 29.54 5.39
C GLY A 49 6.60 28.25 4.57
N GLY A 50 7.43 27.23 4.76
CA GLY A 50 7.34 25.95 4.05
C GLY A 50 8.10 25.92 2.73
N GLU A 51 7.86 24.86 1.95
CA GLU A 51 8.54 24.58 0.68
C GLU A 51 7.52 24.11 -0.36
N PHE A 52 7.69 24.54 -1.61
CA PHE A 52 6.91 24.05 -2.76
C PHE A 52 7.85 23.40 -3.77
N GLY A 53 7.55 22.18 -4.19
CA GLY A 53 8.44 21.39 -5.02
C GLY A 53 7.74 20.37 -5.90
N TYR A 54 8.54 19.75 -6.77
CA TYR A 54 8.14 18.61 -7.58
C TYR A 54 7.82 17.39 -6.69
N ASP A 55 6.66 16.77 -6.92
CA ASP A 55 6.27 15.51 -6.27
C ASP A 55 6.63 14.34 -7.17
N MET A 56 5.89 14.18 -8.28
CA MET A 56 6.16 13.10 -9.24
C MET A 56 5.57 13.39 -10.62
N PHE A 57 6.06 12.62 -11.59
CA PHE A 57 5.46 12.43 -12.89
C PHE A 57 5.23 10.93 -13.10
N ALA A 58 4.09 10.55 -13.67
CA ALA A 58 3.75 9.15 -13.91
C ALA A 58 3.26 8.93 -15.33
N ILE A 59 3.59 7.75 -15.87
CA ILE A 59 3.08 7.25 -17.15
C ILE A 59 2.36 5.93 -16.87
N LYS A 60 1.14 5.82 -17.38
CA LYS A 60 0.21 4.72 -17.08
C LYS A 60 -0.31 4.07 -18.37
N PRO A 61 0.52 3.28 -19.08
CA PRO A 61 0.06 2.60 -20.27
C PRO A 61 -0.88 1.44 -19.90
N THR A 62 -1.96 1.32 -20.66
CA THR A 62 -2.79 0.10 -20.69
C THR A 62 -2.86 -0.40 -22.12
N ALA A 63 -2.82 -1.70 -22.33
CA ALA A 63 -3.03 -2.27 -23.65
C ALA A 63 -3.87 -3.55 -23.58
N SER A 64 -4.60 -3.85 -24.65
CA SER A 64 -5.27 -5.14 -24.82
C SER A 64 -4.98 -5.66 -26.23
N PHE A 65 -4.63 -6.94 -26.32
CA PHE A 65 -4.47 -7.61 -27.61
C PHE A 65 -4.83 -9.10 -27.52
N LYS A 66 -5.82 -9.53 -28.32
CA LYS A 66 -6.23 -10.94 -28.45
C LYS A 66 -6.52 -11.62 -27.10
N GLY A 67 -7.19 -10.90 -26.20
CA GLY A 67 -7.59 -11.39 -24.88
C GLY A 67 -6.51 -11.28 -23.80
N ILE A 68 -5.31 -10.78 -24.11
CA ILE A 68 -4.28 -10.47 -23.12
C ILE A 68 -4.26 -8.97 -22.86
N GLY A 69 -4.39 -8.58 -21.60
CA GLY A 69 -4.25 -7.20 -21.16
C GLY A 69 -2.86 -6.91 -20.58
N LEU A 70 -2.54 -5.63 -20.53
CA LEU A 70 -1.38 -5.04 -19.88
C LEU A 70 -1.87 -3.82 -19.09
N ASN A 71 -1.45 -3.74 -17.83
CA ASN A 71 -1.54 -2.54 -17.02
C ASN A 71 -0.17 -2.24 -16.42
N ALA A 72 0.30 -1.01 -16.51
CA ALA A 72 1.51 -0.59 -15.83
C ALA A 72 1.41 0.88 -15.37
N GLU A 73 2.15 1.21 -14.33
CA GLU A 73 2.39 2.58 -13.88
C GLU A 73 3.85 2.72 -13.46
N VAL A 74 4.60 3.56 -14.17
CA VAL A 74 5.95 3.97 -13.78
C VAL A 74 5.87 5.36 -13.18
N ARG A 75 6.57 5.57 -12.06
CA ARG A 75 6.66 6.88 -11.40
C ARG A 75 8.09 7.38 -11.42
N LEU A 76 8.22 8.67 -11.70
CA LEU A 76 9.47 9.41 -11.70
C LEU A 76 9.42 10.36 -10.52
N TYR A 77 10.10 10.02 -9.44
CA TYR A 77 10.30 10.88 -8.29
C TYR A 77 11.68 11.57 -8.35
N SER A 78 11.92 12.49 -7.42
CA SER A 78 13.27 13.00 -7.17
C SER A 78 14.21 11.87 -6.72
N GLN A 79 15.53 12.01 -6.96
CA GLN A 79 16.52 11.02 -6.54
C GLN A 79 16.50 10.78 -5.02
N SER A 80 16.24 11.84 -4.23
CA SER A 80 16.09 11.77 -2.77
C SER A 80 14.85 10.98 -2.32
N PHE A 81 13.94 10.66 -3.23
CA PHE A 81 12.69 9.96 -2.95
C PHE A 81 12.59 8.64 -3.74
N GLY A 82 13.74 8.01 -3.98
CA GLY A 82 13.85 6.73 -4.69
C GLY A 82 14.05 6.82 -6.20
N GLY A 83 13.88 8.00 -6.82
CA GLY A 83 14.10 8.16 -8.26
C GLY A 83 12.98 7.53 -9.11
N ILE A 84 13.34 6.68 -10.07
CA ILE A 84 12.38 6.08 -11.01
C ILE A 84 12.15 4.62 -10.61
N PHE A 85 10.89 4.24 -10.41
CA PHE A 85 10.52 2.85 -10.14
C PHE A 85 9.12 2.52 -10.68
N LEU A 86 8.86 1.22 -10.85
CA LEU A 86 7.60 0.68 -11.32
C LEU A 86 6.65 0.57 -10.11
N LYS A 87 5.55 1.32 -10.10
CA LYS A 87 4.53 1.18 -9.05
C LYS A 87 3.85 -0.18 -9.14
N GLN A 88 3.41 -0.51 -10.34
CA GLN A 88 2.67 -1.73 -10.66
C GLN A 88 2.87 -2.07 -12.13
N GLY A 89 2.77 -3.35 -12.47
CA GLY A 89 2.93 -3.82 -13.84
C GLY A 89 2.59 -5.29 -13.97
N TRP A 90 1.53 -5.61 -14.70
CA TRP A 90 1.12 -7.00 -14.91
C TRP A 90 0.52 -7.24 -16.28
N PHE A 91 0.57 -8.51 -16.68
CA PHE A 91 -0.25 -9.04 -17.75
C PHE A 91 -1.51 -9.66 -17.16
N ASP A 92 -2.64 -9.52 -17.84
CA ASP A 92 -3.90 -10.11 -17.40
C ASP A 92 -4.62 -10.88 -18.51
N TYR A 93 -5.50 -11.77 -18.08
CA TYR A 93 -6.40 -12.52 -18.93
C TYR A 93 -7.77 -12.63 -18.26
N ASP A 94 -8.79 -12.18 -18.97
CA ASP A 94 -10.19 -12.28 -18.55
C ASP A 94 -10.77 -13.62 -18.99
N PHE A 95 -11.08 -14.50 -18.02
CA PHE A 95 -11.84 -15.73 -18.30
C PHE A 95 -13.32 -15.43 -18.60
N SER A 96 -13.81 -14.31 -18.09
CA SER A 96 -15.16 -13.76 -18.26
C SER A 96 -15.18 -12.32 -17.75
N ASP A 97 -16.28 -11.60 -17.96
CA ASP A 97 -16.50 -10.24 -17.45
C ASP A 97 -16.33 -10.10 -15.91
N LYS A 98 -16.35 -11.22 -15.18
CA LYS A 98 -16.27 -11.26 -13.71
C LYS A 98 -15.00 -11.90 -13.17
N ASN A 99 -14.19 -12.55 -14.00
CA ASN A 99 -13.09 -13.39 -13.52
C ASN A 99 -11.82 -13.10 -14.33
N GLN A 100 -10.78 -12.66 -13.64
CA GLN A 100 -9.50 -12.27 -14.23
C GLN A 100 -8.34 -12.92 -13.48
N ILE A 101 -7.29 -13.28 -14.20
CA ILE A 101 -5.98 -13.59 -13.64
C ILE A 101 -4.97 -12.53 -14.04
N GLN A 102 -4.08 -12.19 -13.11
CA GLN A 102 -3.00 -11.23 -13.29
C GLN A 102 -1.67 -11.92 -12.97
N LEU A 103 -0.64 -11.65 -13.77
CA LEU A 103 0.74 -12.13 -13.59
C LEU A 103 1.70 -10.94 -13.69
N GLY A 104 2.42 -10.65 -12.60
CA GLY A 104 3.39 -9.55 -12.53
C GLY A 104 3.44 -8.91 -11.16
N LEU A 105 3.80 -7.63 -11.12
CA LEU A 105 3.75 -6.77 -9.95
C LEU A 105 2.31 -6.26 -9.77
N THR A 106 1.54 -6.91 -8.91
CA THR A 106 0.11 -6.64 -8.74
C THR A 106 -0.21 -6.22 -7.31
N GLN A 107 -1.27 -5.43 -7.13
CA GLN A 107 -1.70 -5.02 -5.80
C GLN A 107 -2.02 -6.22 -4.90
N VAL A 108 -1.43 -6.24 -3.71
CA VAL A 108 -1.70 -7.19 -2.64
C VAL A 108 -3.14 -7.00 -2.14
N PRO A 109 -4.00 -8.04 -2.18
CA PRO A 109 -5.40 -7.89 -1.81
C PRO A 109 -5.56 -7.94 -0.28
N PHE A 110 -5.27 -6.83 0.41
CA PHE A 110 -5.38 -6.71 1.85
C PHE A 110 -6.11 -5.42 2.27
N GLY A 111 -6.97 -5.52 3.28
CA GLY A 111 -7.73 -4.38 3.81
C GLY A 111 -8.66 -3.70 2.78
N ILE A 112 -9.02 -2.45 3.07
CA ILE A 112 -9.67 -1.54 2.12
C ILE A 112 -8.67 -1.22 1.01
N THR A 113 -9.03 -1.56 -0.22
CA THR A 113 -8.20 -1.32 -1.41
C THR A 113 -8.91 -0.36 -2.35
N THR A 114 -8.25 0.58 -3.01
CA THR A 114 -6.81 0.87 -2.91
C THR A 114 -6.47 1.76 -1.72
N TYR A 115 -7.35 2.70 -1.37
CA TYR A 115 -7.08 3.74 -0.38
C TYR A 115 -7.97 3.55 0.85
N ASN A 116 -7.36 3.32 2.00
CA ASN A 116 -8.02 3.16 3.31
C ASN A 116 -8.22 4.51 4.03
N SER A 117 -8.08 5.61 3.29
CA SER A 117 -8.31 6.97 3.74
C SER A 117 -8.82 7.84 2.59
N HIS A 118 -9.12 9.11 2.89
CA HIS A 118 -9.53 10.13 1.92
C HIS A 118 -8.42 11.14 1.63
N ASN A 119 -7.45 11.27 2.53
CA ASN A 119 -6.34 12.22 2.44
C ASN A 119 -5.16 11.75 1.56
N TRP A 120 -4.19 12.64 1.30
CA TRP A 120 -3.03 12.38 0.44
C TRP A 120 -1.98 11.41 1.03
N PHE A 121 -1.89 11.33 2.35
CA PHE A 121 -0.87 10.56 3.08
C PHE A 121 -1.15 9.07 3.19
N PHE A 122 -2.26 8.57 2.62
CA PHE A 122 -2.79 7.23 2.92
C PHE A 122 -3.17 7.08 4.41
N SER A 123 -3.61 5.89 4.83
CA SER A 123 -3.76 5.59 6.24
C SER A 123 -2.43 5.18 6.87
N ILE A 124 -2.40 5.05 8.21
CA ILE A 124 -1.21 4.59 8.91
C ILE A 124 -0.77 3.16 8.48
N ASN A 125 -1.69 2.38 7.89
CA ASN A 125 -1.42 1.03 7.38
C ASN A 125 -0.43 1.00 6.22
N TYR A 126 -0.38 2.08 5.42
CA TYR A 126 0.58 2.19 4.32
C TYR A 126 2.03 2.06 4.82
N TYR A 127 2.33 2.73 5.94
CA TYR A 127 3.67 2.77 6.51
C TYR A 127 4.09 1.48 7.24
N VAL A 128 3.20 0.49 7.37
CA VAL A 128 3.54 -0.83 7.91
C VAL A 128 3.43 -1.95 6.87
N GLY A 129 3.24 -1.59 5.59
CA GLY A 129 3.14 -2.51 4.45
C GLY A 129 1.78 -3.21 4.34
N LEU A 130 0.68 -2.56 4.75
CA LEU A 130 -0.66 -3.15 4.77
C LEU A 130 -1.71 -2.34 3.98
N GLU A 131 -1.30 -1.39 3.15
CA GLU A 131 -2.17 -0.60 2.27
C GLU A 131 -1.44 -0.25 0.98
N ASP A 132 -2.15 -0.23 -0.15
CA ASP A 132 -1.64 -0.01 -1.52
C ASP A 132 -0.27 -0.64 -1.81
N ASP A 133 -0.10 -1.87 -1.33
CA ASP A 133 1.11 -2.66 -1.49
C ASP A 133 1.06 -3.50 -2.78
N HIS A 134 2.20 -3.75 -3.42
CA HIS A 134 2.30 -4.43 -4.72
C HIS A 134 3.46 -5.42 -4.74
N ASP A 135 3.13 -6.68 -5.07
CA ASP A 135 4.06 -7.79 -5.01
C ASP A 135 4.14 -8.58 -6.33
N MET A 136 5.25 -9.29 -6.52
CA MET A 136 5.53 -10.08 -7.71
C MET A 136 4.89 -11.47 -7.59
N GLY A 137 3.87 -11.73 -8.42
CA GLY A 137 3.15 -12.98 -8.32
C GLY A 137 1.99 -13.17 -9.29
N LEU A 138 1.08 -14.03 -8.85
CA LEU A 138 -0.16 -14.39 -9.54
C LEU A 138 -1.34 -13.98 -8.66
N LYS A 139 -2.30 -13.27 -9.23
CA LYS A 139 -3.54 -12.88 -8.54
C LYS A 139 -4.74 -13.25 -9.38
N PHE A 140 -5.66 -13.99 -8.79
CA PHE A 140 -7.01 -14.21 -9.32
C PHE A 140 -7.97 -13.23 -8.65
N THR A 141 -8.85 -12.62 -9.45
CA THR A 141 -9.91 -11.73 -9.01
C THR A 141 -11.24 -12.21 -9.58
N HIS A 142 -12.22 -12.36 -8.70
CA HIS A 142 -13.62 -12.44 -9.06
C HIS A 142 -14.33 -11.19 -8.58
N ASP A 143 -15.14 -10.56 -9.43
CA ASP A 143 -15.95 -9.42 -9.05
C ASP A 143 -17.36 -9.48 -9.65
N ASP A 144 -18.37 -9.43 -8.79
CA ASP A 144 -19.77 -9.33 -9.19
C ASP A 144 -20.55 -8.34 -8.32
N ASP A 145 -21.86 -8.24 -8.56
CA ASP A 145 -22.76 -7.28 -7.88
C ASP A 145 -22.83 -7.48 -6.35
N LYS A 146 -22.43 -8.65 -5.87
CA LYS A 146 -22.66 -9.15 -4.52
C LYS A 146 -21.38 -9.46 -3.77
N TRP A 147 -20.33 -9.84 -4.49
CA TRP A 147 -19.10 -10.35 -3.91
C TRP A 147 -17.88 -9.97 -4.76
N THR A 148 -16.79 -9.65 -4.06
CA THR A 148 -15.44 -9.66 -4.62
C THR A 148 -14.63 -10.72 -3.90
N TYR A 149 -13.90 -11.54 -4.65
CA TYR A 149 -12.93 -12.50 -4.11
C TYR A 149 -11.57 -12.25 -4.75
N ASN A 150 -10.51 -12.23 -3.95
CA ASN A 150 -9.15 -12.25 -4.44
C ASN A 150 -8.40 -13.41 -3.80
N LEU A 151 -7.66 -14.14 -4.62
CA LEU A 151 -6.68 -15.14 -4.19
C LEU A 151 -5.37 -14.83 -4.89
N ALA A 152 -4.30 -14.67 -4.13
CA ALA A 152 -3.00 -14.37 -4.70
C ALA A 152 -1.90 -15.26 -4.10
N PHE A 153 -0.89 -15.52 -4.92
CA PHE A 153 0.39 -16.05 -4.49
C PHE A 153 1.48 -15.11 -4.96
N PHE A 154 2.27 -14.60 -4.02
CA PHE A 154 3.41 -13.75 -4.29
C PHE A 154 4.70 -14.49 -3.99
N LYS A 155 5.59 -14.54 -4.98
CA LYS A 155 6.88 -15.20 -4.84
C LYS A 155 7.80 -14.40 -3.92
N ASN A 156 7.70 -13.07 -4.00
CA ASN A 156 8.48 -12.07 -3.30
C ASN A 156 7.82 -10.69 -3.46
N ALA A 157 8.32 -9.72 -2.71
CA ALA A 157 8.07 -8.30 -2.87
C ALA A 157 8.45 -7.76 -4.27
N GLU A 158 8.38 -6.44 -4.53
CA GLU A 158 9.01 -5.80 -5.71
C GLU A 158 10.55 -6.08 -5.76
N GLU A 159 10.95 -7.17 -6.42
CA GLU A 159 12.35 -7.55 -6.65
C GLU A 159 12.81 -7.05 -8.01
N LEU A 160 13.85 -6.22 -7.99
CA LEU A 160 14.47 -5.66 -9.20
C LEU A 160 15.83 -6.30 -9.51
N ASP A 161 16.46 -6.91 -8.50
CA ASP A 161 17.78 -7.54 -8.59
C ASP A 161 17.68 -9.05 -8.48
N PHE A 162 18.02 -9.75 -9.57
CA PHE A 162 17.91 -11.22 -9.66
C PHE A 162 19.08 -11.97 -8.98
N GLY A 163 19.44 -11.55 -7.77
CA GLY A 163 20.47 -12.18 -6.93
C GLY A 163 19.86 -12.80 -5.67
N GLY A 164 20.10 -14.10 -5.42
CA GLY A 164 19.55 -14.78 -4.24
C GLY A 164 20.03 -14.26 -2.87
N ASN A 165 20.93 -13.28 -2.85
CA ASN A 165 21.47 -12.67 -1.64
C ASN A 165 21.57 -11.13 -1.71
N SER A 166 20.77 -10.48 -2.57
CA SER A 166 20.64 -9.02 -2.58
C SER A 166 19.63 -8.56 -1.53
N ASP A 167 19.99 -7.50 -0.81
CA ASP A 167 19.05 -6.74 -0.01
C ASP A 167 18.01 -6.07 -0.93
N LEU A 168 16.81 -5.82 -0.39
CA LEU A 168 15.74 -5.20 -1.15
C LEU A 168 16.08 -3.72 -1.42
N SER A 169 15.82 -3.24 -2.65
CA SER A 169 16.08 -1.85 -3.01
C SER A 169 15.19 -0.90 -2.22
N ASN A 170 15.77 0.20 -1.71
CA ASN A 170 15.00 1.28 -1.10
C ASN A 170 14.20 2.09 -2.13
N SER A 171 14.59 2.05 -3.41
CA SER A 171 13.93 2.74 -4.52
C SER A 171 12.72 1.94 -5.02
N ARG A 172 11.63 2.01 -4.26
CA ARG A 172 10.38 1.26 -4.50
C ARG A 172 9.16 2.07 -4.07
N TYR A 173 7.99 1.65 -4.55
CA TYR A 173 6.73 2.33 -4.26
C TYR A 173 6.14 1.99 -2.90
N ALA A 174 6.00 0.70 -2.60
CA ALA A 174 5.33 0.23 -1.40
C ALA A 174 6.33 -0.26 -0.35
N TYR A 175 5.89 -0.28 0.91
CA TYR A 175 6.71 -0.65 2.05
C TYR A 175 6.75 -2.18 2.22
N ASP A 176 7.95 -2.73 2.02
CA ASP A 176 8.22 -4.16 2.16
C ASP A 176 9.40 -4.44 3.08
N VAL A 177 9.46 -5.66 3.60
CA VAL A 177 10.51 -6.07 4.53
C VAL A 177 11.87 -6.06 3.83
N ALA A 178 12.81 -5.35 4.42
CA ALA A 178 14.12 -5.08 3.85
C ALA A 178 15.22 -5.18 4.93
N SER A 179 16.27 -4.39 4.75
CA SER A 179 17.44 -4.32 5.61
C SER A 179 17.68 -2.86 6.02
N MET A 180 18.34 -2.63 7.15
CA MET A 180 18.65 -1.29 7.63
C MET A 180 20.00 -1.28 8.35
N ASP A 181 20.77 -0.23 8.14
CA ASP A 181 21.92 0.12 8.99
C ASP A 181 21.40 1.02 10.13
N GLU A 182 21.02 0.42 11.26
CA GLU A 182 20.40 1.12 12.39
C GLU A 182 21.39 2.06 13.10
N ASN A 183 22.67 1.66 13.20
CA ASN A 183 23.69 2.38 13.95
C ASN A 183 24.60 3.28 13.08
N GLY A 184 24.45 3.22 11.75
CA GLY A 184 25.20 4.04 10.81
C GLY A 184 26.66 3.63 10.66
N ASP A 185 27.01 2.38 10.97
CA ASP A 185 28.39 1.87 10.90
C ASP A 185 28.75 1.24 9.54
N GLY A 186 27.80 1.22 8.61
CA GLY A 186 27.93 0.63 7.28
C GLY A 186 27.63 -0.87 7.23
N GLN A 187 27.25 -1.52 8.34
CA GLN A 187 26.80 -2.91 8.37
C GLN A 187 25.28 -2.97 8.45
N LEU A 188 24.68 -3.63 7.46
CA LEU A 188 23.24 -3.85 7.45
C LEU A 188 22.83 -4.87 8.52
N GLN A 189 21.79 -4.53 9.29
CA GLN A 189 21.04 -5.41 10.18
C GLN A 189 19.65 -5.70 9.61
N TYR A 190 18.93 -6.60 10.29
CA TYR A 190 17.53 -6.95 10.03
C TYR A 190 17.29 -7.48 8.62
N ARG A 191 18.30 -8.13 8.03
CA ARG A 191 18.35 -8.45 6.59
C ARG A 191 17.37 -9.54 6.21
N ASN A 192 16.11 -9.19 5.97
CA ASN A 192 15.03 -10.11 5.69
C ASN A 192 14.34 -9.78 4.36
N LYS A 193 13.71 -10.80 3.74
CA LYS A 193 12.91 -10.66 2.50
C LYS A 193 11.62 -11.44 2.61
N GLU A 194 10.53 -10.85 2.14
CA GLU A 194 9.26 -11.56 1.99
C GLU A 194 9.33 -12.56 0.84
N VAL A 195 8.91 -13.80 1.11
CA VAL A 195 8.93 -14.90 0.14
C VAL A 195 7.72 -15.81 0.29
N ASN A 196 7.18 -16.28 -0.84
CA ASN A 196 6.13 -17.30 -0.90
C ASN A 196 4.91 -16.96 -0.02
N GLN A 197 4.30 -15.80 -0.28
CA GLN A 197 3.13 -15.32 0.44
C GLN A 197 1.84 -15.79 -0.26
N LEU A 198 0.86 -16.21 0.52
CA LEU A 198 -0.52 -16.46 0.10
C LEU A 198 -1.42 -15.37 0.68
N ASN A 199 -2.31 -14.83 -0.16
CA ASN A 199 -3.28 -13.82 0.25
C ASN A 199 -4.68 -14.24 -0.16
N ALA A 200 -5.64 -13.95 0.70
CA ALA A 200 -7.06 -14.11 0.42
C ALA A 200 -7.83 -12.88 0.91
N LYS A 201 -8.73 -12.39 0.08
CA LYS A 201 -9.68 -11.33 0.43
C LYS A 201 -11.08 -11.71 -0.05
N ILE A 202 -12.06 -11.44 0.80
CA ILE A 202 -13.48 -11.55 0.49
C ILE A 202 -14.16 -10.24 0.86
N LEU A 203 -15.00 -9.73 -0.04
CA LEU A 203 -15.79 -8.52 0.15
C LEU A 203 -17.25 -8.81 -0.13
N ARG A 204 -18.12 -8.50 0.82
CA ARG A 204 -19.56 -8.59 0.68
C ARG A 204 -20.13 -7.22 0.35
N LYS A 205 -20.68 -7.07 -0.86
CA LYS A 205 -21.39 -5.87 -1.30
C LYS A 205 -22.88 -6.00 -0.98
N LEU A 206 -23.41 -5.00 -0.29
CA LEU A 206 -24.84 -4.87 0.05
C LEU A 206 -25.26 -3.42 -0.20
N GLY A 207 -26.53 -3.19 -0.49
CA GLY A 207 -27.02 -1.82 -0.64
C GLY A 207 -28.10 -1.66 -1.68
N SER A 208 -28.39 -0.40 -1.98
CA SER A 208 -29.29 0.08 -3.03
C SER A 208 -28.72 1.38 -3.61
N ASP A 209 -29.44 2.03 -4.51
CA ASP A 209 -28.95 3.25 -5.19
C ASP A 209 -28.56 4.38 -4.22
N ASP A 210 -29.17 4.45 -3.03
CA ASP A 210 -28.91 5.52 -2.05
C ASP A 210 -27.77 5.21 -1.07
N PHE A 211 -27.40 3.93 -0.92
CA PHE A 211 -26.40 3.49 0.05
C PHE A 211 -25.71 2.19 -0.34
N THR A 212 -24.41 2.12 -0.13
CA THR A 212 -23.64 0.88 -0.31
C THR A 212 -22.86 0.55 0.96
N HIS A 213 -22.84 -0.74 1.28
CA HIS A 213 -22.05 -1.33 2.35
C HIS A 213 -21.12 -2.35 1.73
N GLU A 214 -19.85 -2.28 2.12
CA GLU A 214 -18.85 -3.27 1.76
C GLU A 214 -18.22 -3.78 3.05
N LEU A 215 -18.51 -5.03 3.41
CA LEU A 215 -17.91 -5.71 4.56
C LEU A 215 -16.88 -6.70 4.05
N GLY A 216 -15.63 -6.57 4.47
CA GLY A 216 -14.56 -7.43 3.99
C GLY A 216 -13.69 -8.02 5.07
N LEU A 217 -13.12 -9.17 4.74
CA LEU A 217 -12.12 -9.89 5.51
C LEU A 217 -10.94 -10.17 4.58
N SER A 218 -9.73 -9.93 5.07
CA SER A 218 -8.51 -10.24 4.34
C SER A 218 -7.47 -10.88 5.24
N GLY A 219 -6.60 -11.70 4.63
CA GLY A 219 -5.51 -12.36 5.31
C GLY A 219 -4.35 -12.61 4.38
N LEU A 220 -3.14 -12.55 4.96
CA LEU A 220 -1.90 -12.93 4.30
C LEU A 220 -1.08 -13.82 5.22
N PHE A 221 -0.33 -14.75 4.63
CA PHE A 221 0.62 -15.61 5.32
C PHE A 221 1.78 -15.94 4.38
N GLY A 222 3.00 -15.71 4.81
CA GLY A 222 4.20 -15.91 4.00
C GLY A 222 5.44 -16.23 4.82
N GLY A 223 6.57 -16.36 4.13
CA GLY A 223 7.88 -16.56 4.72
C GLY A 223 8.71 -15.28 4.78
N LEU A 224 9.55 -15.18 5.80
CA LEU A 224 10.59 -14.15 5.91
C LEU A 224 11.97 -14.80 5.77
N TYR A 225 12.58 -14.73 4.59
CA TYR A 225 13.91 -15.29 4.35
C TYR A 225 14.98 -14.34 4.90
N ASN A 226 15.75 -14.79 5.89
CA ASN A 226 16.85 -14.02 6.45
C ASN A 226 18.13 -14.24 5.63
N LEU A 227 18.74 -13.15 5.17
CA LEU A 227 19.90 -13.18 4.28
C LEU A 227 21.19 -13.63 4.99
N ASP A 228 21.29 -13.49 6.31
CA ASP A 228 22.49 -13.87 7.05
C ASP A 228 22.41 -15.33 7.51
N THR A 229 21.29 -15.73 8.13
CA THR A 229 21.10 -17.10 8.65
C THR A 229 20.69 -18.10 7.59
N LYS A 230 20.22 -17.63 6.42
CA LYS A 230 19.68 -18.45 5.31
C LYS A 230 18.46 -19.28 5.71
N LYS A 231 17.77 -18.90 6.78
CA LYS A 231 16.56 -19.57 7.27
C LYS A 231 15.33 -18.72 6.97
N THR A 232 14.20 -19.40 6.77
CA THR A 232 12.90 -18.74 6.53
C THR A 232 12.09 -18.75 7.82
N GLY A 233 11.85 -17.57 8.38
CA GLY A 233 10.84 -17.32 9.41
C GLY A 233 9.44 -17.16 8.78
N THR A 234 8.48 -16.65 9.53
CA THR A 234 7.09 -16.48 9.06
C THR A 234 6.58 -15.07 9.28
N HIS A 235 5.59 -14.67 8.52
CA HIS A 235 4.76 -13.50 8.82
C HIS A 235 3.31 -13.74 8.43
N TYR A 236 2.41 -13.04 9.09
CA TYR A 236 1.00 -13.04 8.74
C TYR A 236 0.35 -11.70 9.08
N ALA A 237 -0.76 -11.41 8.42
CA ALA A 237 -1.67 -10.36 8.84
C ALA A 237 -3.13 -10.76 8.57
N LEU A 238 -4.03 -10.21 9.36
CA LEU A 238 -5.49 -10.37 9.22
C LEU A 238 -6.14 -9.00 9.35
N ALA A 239 -7.17 -8.72 8.56
CA ALA A 239 -7.95 -7.49 8.70
C ALA A 239 -9.44 -7.72 8.49
N LEU A 240 -10.24 -7.09 9.35
CA LEU A 240 -11.67 -6.86 9.16
C LEU A 240 -11.85 -5.40 8.75
N HIS A 241 -12.58 -5.16 7.67
CA HIS A 241 -12.77 -3.82 7.14
C HIS A 241 -14.18 -3.58 6.64
N TYR A 242 -14.58 -2.32 6.65
CA TYR A 242 -15.92 -1.88 6.32
C TYR A 242 -15.89 -0.52 5.63
N GLU A 243 -16.55 -0.42 4.49
CA GLU A 243 -16.78 0.82 3.79
C GLU A 243 -18.29 1.06 3.63
N PHE A 244 -18.72 2.29 3.88
CA PHE A 244 -20.12 2.68 3.79
C PHE A 244 -20.26 4.00 3.07
N ASN A 245 -21.02 3.98 1.98
CA ASN A 245 -21.41 5.17 1.26
C ASN A 245 -22.90 5.46 1.52
N TYR A 246 -23.21 6.71 1.85
CA TYR A 246 -24.59 7.19 1.96
C TYR A 246 -24.71 8.60 1.40
N LYS A 247 -25.28 8.71 0.20
CA LYS A 247 -25.42 9.98 -0.54
C LYS A 247 -24.08 10.70 -0.68
N LYS A 248 -23.86 11.74 0.14
CA LYS A 248 -22.67 12.59 0.15
C LYS A 248 -21.61 12.13 1.15
N TRP A 249 -21.90 11.13 1.97
CA TRP A 249 -21.02 10.67 3.04
C TRP A 249 -20.31 9.38 2.64
N ASN A 250 -19.02 9.29 2.98
CA ASN A 250 -18.25 8.04 2.98
C ASN A 250 -17.70 7.79 4.38
N LEU A 251 -17.72 6.53 4.81
CA LEU A 251 -17.11 6.05 6.04
C LEU A 251 -16.23 4.85 5.71
N LYS A 252 -14.99 4.86 6.19
CA LYS A 252 -14.02 3.75 6.11
C LYS A 252 -13.60 3.36 7.51
N ALA A 253 -13.64 2.07 7.83
CA ALA A 253 -13.15 1.54 9.09
C ALA A 253 -12.41 0.23 8.87
N GLN A 254 -11.24 0.07 9.47
CA GLN A 254 -10.49 -1.17 9.41
C GLN A 254 -9.78 -1.44 10.73
N ALA A 255 -9.83 -2.70 11.17
CA ALA A 255 -8.98 -3.23 12.23
C ALA A 255 -8.13 -4.35 11.65
N SER A 256 -6.83 -4.30 11.90
CA SER A 256 -5.88 -5.30 11.42
C SER A 256 -4.97 -5.76 12.55
N HIS A 257 -4.38 -6.93 12.39
CA HIS A 257 -3.31 -7.41 13.25
C HIS A 257 -2.27 -8.10 12.39
N TYR A 258 -0.99 -7.84 12.65
CA TYR A 258 0.12 -8.47 11.95
C TYR A 258 1.20 -8.94 12.92
N LYS A 259 1.93 -9.97 12.48
CA LYS A 259 3.12 -10.47 13.16
C LYS A 259 4.16 -10.88 12.14
N LYS A 260 5.40 -10.48 12.37
CA LYS A 260 6.59 -10.81 11.61
C LYS A 260 7.56 -11.51 12.55
N SER A 261 8.01 -12.71 12.19
CA SER A 261 8.85 -13.57 13.03
C SER A 261 10.04 -14.07 12.22
N PRO A 262 11.04 -13.20 11.96
CA PRO A 262 12.24 -13.58 11.21
C PRO A 262 13.12 -14.55 12.01
N ASN A 263 13.84 -15.42 11.31
CA ASN A 263 14.91 -16.23 11.90
C ASN A 263 16.23 -15.43 11.89
N ALA A 264 16.29 -14.39 12.72
CA ALA A 264 17.42 -13.47 12.80
C ALA A 264 18.69 -14.14 13.37
N PRO A 265 19.89 -13.59 13.12
CA PRO A 265 21.13 -14.00 13.78
C PRO A 265 21.07 -13.86 15.31
N ASP A 266 21.87 -14.66 16.02
CA ASP A 266 21.99 -14.54 17.47
C ASP A 266 22.46 -13.14 17.87
N GLY A 267 21.73 -12.48 18.77
CA GLY A 267 22.03 -11.13 19.25
C GLY A 267 21.38 -9.99 18.47
N GLU A 268 20.76 -10.28 17.31
CA GLU A 268 19.90 -9.32 16.61
C GLU A 268 18.49 -9.29 17.22
N ARG A 269 17.86 -8.11 17.25
CA ARG A 269 16.51 -7.94 17.77
C ARG A 269 15.47 -8.60 16.86
N THR A 270 14.43 -9.17 17.47
CA THR A 270 13.31 -9.83 16.76
C THR A 270 11.96 -9.18 17.03
N ASP A 271 11.92 -8.18 17.92
CA ASP A 271 10.76 -7.34 18.23
C ASP A 271 10.58 -6.19 17.22
N VAL A 272 11.50 -6.04 16.26
CA VAL A 272 11.44 -5.09 15.14
C VAL A 272 11.76 -5.77 13.80
N VAL A 273 11.33 -5.14 12.72
CA VAL A 273 11.78 -5.43 11.35
C VAL A 273 12.09 -4.13 10.61
N ALA A 274 12.98 -4.19 9.62
CA ALA A 274 13.19 -3.09 8.69
C ALA A 274 12.15 -3.15 7.55
N LEU A 275 11.55 -2.02 7.24
CA LEU A 275 10.70 -1.78 6.07
C LEU A 275 11.32 -0.66 5.25
N THR A 276 11.19 -0.70 3.92
CA THR A 276 11.77 0.34 3.05
C THR A 276 10.81 0.78 1.96
N ALA A 277 10.87 2.06 1.60
CA ALA A 277 10.28 2.64 0.39
C ALA A 277 10.85 4.04 0.16
N TYR A 278 10.66 4.60 -1.04
CA TYR A 278 11.01 5.99 -1.33
C TYR A 278 12.45 6.41 -0.99
N GLY A 279 13.39 5.48 -1.11
CA GLY A 279 14.83 5.73 -0.97
C GLY A 279 15.39 5.54 0.44
N ALA A 280 14.58 5.24 1.47
CA ALA A 280 15.08 5.04 2.83
C ALA A 280 14.32 3.95 3.61
N PRO A 281 15.04 3.12 4.40
CA PRO A 281 14.42 2.19 5.34
C PRO A 281 14.13 2.84 6.70
N TYR A 282 13.22 2.23 7.44
CA TYR A 282 13.01 2.47 8.87
C TYR A 282 12.60 1.18 9.58
N LEU A 283 12.63 1.22 10.91
CA LEU A 283 12.17 0.11 11.75
C LEU A 283 10.69 0.23 12.09
N VAL A 284 10.04 -0.93 12.14
CA VAL A 284 8.65 -1.11 12.56
C VAL A 284 8.58 -2.22 13.60
N ALA A 285 7.64 -2.11 14.52
CA ALA A 285 7.34 -3.18 15.47
C ALA A 285 7.02 -4.49 14.71
N ALA A 286 7.61 -5.60 15.15
CA ALA A 286 7.40 -6.90 14.52
C ALA A 286 5.97 -7.43 14.73
N GLU A 287 5.26 -6.97 15.76
CA GLU A 287 3.89 -7.38 16.06
C GLU A 287 3.07 -6.19 16.55
N ALA A 288 1.94 -5.91 15.89
CA ALA A 288 1.05 -4.83 16.25
C ALA A 288 -0.37 -5.07 15.71
N SER A 289 -1.33 -4.42 16.34
CA SER A 289 -2.66 -4.20 15.79
C SER A 289 -2.76 -2.80 15.21
N THR A 290 -3.56 -2.62 14.16
CA THR A 290 -3.80 -1.31 13.57
C THR A 290 -5.29 -1.01 13.51
N TYR A 291 -5.63 0.26 13.71
CA TYR A 291 -7.02 0.73 13.68
C TYR A 291 -7.10 1.98 12.82
N THR A 292 -7.98 1.99 11.82
CA THR A 292 -8.26 3.16 11.00
C THR A 292 -9.74 3.48 11.00
N LEU A 293 -10.05 4.78 11.02
CA LEU A 293 -11.40 5.31 10.91
C LEU A 293 -11.35 6.62 10.12
N GLY A 294 -12.01 6.64 8.98
CA GLY A 294 -12.12 7.81 8.11
C GLY A 294 -13.56 8.15 7.81
N VAL A 295 -13.90 9.44 7.81
CA VAL A 295 -15.21 9.94 7.39
C VAL A 295 -15.03 11.11 6.44
N SER A 296 -15.80 11.14 5.36
CA SER A 296 -15.86 12.25 4.44
C SER A 296 -17.28 12.72 4.13
N PHE A 297 -17.38 13.97 3.70
CA PHE A 297 -18.58 14.59 3.15
C PHE A 297 -18.25 15.36 1.88
N THR A 298 -18.92 14.99 0.78
CA THR A 298 -18.72 15.60 -0.54
C THR A 298 -19.81 16.61 -0.84
N GLN A 299 -19.41 17.86 -1.05
CA GLN A 299 -20.26 18.96 -1.47
C GLN A 299 -19.97 19.33 -2.95
N PRO A 300 -20.88 19.03 -3.89
CA PRO A 300 -20.82 19.58 -5.23
C PRO A 300 -20.93 21.10 -5.22
N VAL A 301 -20.18 21.78 -6.08
CA VAL A 301 -20.17 23.24 -6.23
C VAL A 301 -20.08 23.62 -7.72
N GLU A 302 -20.49 24.85 -8.05
CA GLU A 302 -20.42 25.39 -9.41
C GLU A 302 -19.47 26.60 -9.44
N TRP A 303 -18.19 26.38 -9.09
CA TRP A 303 -17.19 27.43 -8.93
C TRP A 303 -16.17 27.44 -10.07
N GLY A 304 -16.67 27.63 -11.29
CA GLY A 304 -15.83 27.56 -12.50
C GLY A 304 -15.30 26.14 -12.72
N PRO A 305 -13.97 25.91 -12.73
CA PRO A 305 -13.44 24.56 -12.93
C PRO A 305 -13.66 23.64 -11.73
N ILE A 306 -13.89 24.19 -10.52
CA ILE A 306 -14.09 23.39 -9.30
C ILE A 306 -15.51 22.83 -9.29
N SER A 307 -15.62 21.50 -9.27
CA SER A 307 -16.88 20.76 -9.32
C SER A 307 -17.30 20.17 -7.97
N SER A 308 -16.34 19.91 -7.06
CA SER A 308 -16.65 19.38 -5.74
C SER A 308 -15.58 19.68 -4.70
N LEU A 309 -16.02 19.73 -3.44
CA LEU A 309 -15.19 19.77 -2.25
C LEU A 309 -15.54 18.54 -1.39
N GLU A 310 -14.59 17.64 -1.17
CA GLU A 310 -14.73 16.52 -0.23
C GLU A 310 -13.96 16.84 1.04
N PHE A 311 -14.67 17.07 2.14
CA PHE A 311 -14.09 17.34 3.45
C PHE A 311 -13.98 16.04 4.23
N TYR A 312 -12.85 15.82 4.91
CA TYR A 312 -12.62 14.56 5.62
C TYR A 312 -11.82 14.71 6.91
N ASN A 313 -11.98 13.70 7.76
CA ASN A 313 -11.06 13.40 8.85
C ASN A 313 -10.73 11.90 8.84
N ASP A 314 -9.44 11.57 8.77
CA ASP A 314 -8.94 10.20 8.78
C ASP A 314 -7.99 10.01 9.96
N PHE A 315 -8.33 9.06 10.85
CA PHE A 315 -7.51 8.68 11.99
C PHE A 315 -6.93 7.27 11.80
N GLY A 316 -5.70 7.07 12.27
CA GLY A 316 -5.01 5.79 12.28
C GLY A 316 -4.13 5.62 13.52
N MET A 317 -4.06 4.39 14.03
CA MET A 317 -3.18 3.99 15.14
C MET A 317 -2.47 2.67 14.81
N VAL A 318 -1.21 2.58 15.24
CA VAL A 318 -0.46 1.31 15.38
C VAL A 318 -0.27 1.04 16.88
N ASP A 319 -1.01 0.06 17.37
CA ASP A 319 -1.05 -0.45 18.75
C ASP A 319 -0.03 -1.59 18.89
N LYS A 320 1.11 -1.29 19.47
CA LYS A 320 2.29 -2.17 19.45
C LYS A 320 2.21 -3.18 20.59
N VAL A 321 2.47 -4.46 20.29
CA VAL A 321 2.36 -5.53 21.30
C VAL A 321 3.53 -5.50 22.30
N GLU A 322 4.71 -5.08 21.86
CA GLU A 322 5.90 -5.01 22.70
C GLU A 322 5.75 -3.91 23.76
N ALA A 323 5.71 -4.31 25.05
CA ALA A 323 5.37 -3.42 26.16
C ALA A 323 6.37 -2.26 26.36
N SER A 324 7.60 -2.42 25.87
CA SER A 324 8.63 -1.37 25.91
C SER A 324 8.48 -0.32 24.80
N PHE A 325 7.56 -0.50 23.85
CA PHE A 325 7.37 0.39 22.71
C PHE A 325 6.24 1.39 22.96
N TYR A 326 6.29 2.51 22.22
CA TYR A 326 5.28 3.56 22.29
C TYR A 326 4.50 3.63 20.99
N ASP A 327 3.17 3.56 21.07
CA ASP A 327 2.28 3.56 19.90
C ASP A 327 2.46 4.75 18.95
N SER A 328 2.03 4.53 17.71
CA SER A 328 2.09 5.51 16.63
C SER A 328 0.71 5.94 16.20
N TYR A 329 0.56 7.23 15.89
CA TYR A 329 -0.72 7.82 15.55
C TYR A 329 -0.62 8.76 14.36
N GLN A 330 -1.68 8.77 13.56
CA GLN A 330 -1.87 9.68 12.44
C GLN A 330 -3.30 10.22 12.47
N ASN A 331 -3.48 11.52 12.33
CA ASN A 331 -4.79 12.13 12.13
C ASN A 331 -4.67 13.19 11.03
N VAL A 332 -5.43 13.05 9.95
CA VAL A 332 -5.43 14.00 8.84
C VAL A 332 -6.82 14.60 8.69
N THR A 333 -6.91 15.91 8.85
CA THR A 333 -8.12 16.68 8.51
C THR A 333 -7.84 17.48 7.24
N GLY A 334 -8.72 17.39 6.25
CA GLY A 334 -8.46 18.05 4.98
C GLY A 334 -9.67 18.23 4.09
N CYS A 335 -9.36 18.71 2.89
CA CYS A 335 -10.30 18.87 1.79
C CYS A 335 -9.65 18.44 0.48
N LEU A 336 -10.31 17.57 -0.27
CA LEU A 336 -10.01 17.30 -1.66
C LEU A 336 -10.86 18.23 -2.54
N VAL A 337 -10.18 19.04 -3.35
CA VAL A 337 -10.78 19.92 -4.35
C VAL A 337 -10.66 19.25 -5.71
N SER A 338 -11.81 18.94 -6.33
CA SER A 338 -11.86 18.41 -7.69
C SER A 338 -12.11 19.54 -8.67
N ALA A 339 -11.22 19.71 -9.65
CA ALA A 339 -11.30 20.78 -10.63
C ALA A 339 -10.89 20.33 -12.03
N GLY A 340 -11.85 19.90 -12.85
CA GLY A 340 -11.58 19.28 -14.16
C GLY A 340 -10.70 18.03 -14.02
N LEU A 341 -9.51 18.06 -14.62
CA LEU A 341 -8.50 16.99 -14.51
C LEU A 341 -7.56 17.15 -13.30
N MET A 342 -7.82 18.15 -12.45
CA MET A 342 -7.05 18.39 -11.23
C MET A 342 -7.72 17.82 -9.99
N TYR A 343 -6.92 17.17 -9.16
CA TYR A 343 -7.25 16.78 -7.79
C TYR A 343 -6.24 17.44 -6.87
N ILE A 344 -6.74 18.31 -5.98
CA ILE A 344 -5.90 19.10 -5.07
C ILE A 344 -6.26 18.73 -3.64
N TYR A 345 -5.32 18.09 -2.94
CA TYR A 345 -5.46 17.77 -1.53
C TYR A 345 -4.95 18.93 -0.69
N VAL A 346 -5.75 19.40 0.26
CA VAL A 346 -5.36 20.41 1.26
C VAL A 346 -5.49 19.77 2.64
N ASP A 347 -4.35 19.43 3.24
CA ASP A 347 -4.27 18.55 4.41
C ASP A 347 -3.58 19.24 5.59
N ALA A 348 -4.19 19.12 6.77
CA ALA A 348 -3.52 19.28 8.06
C ALA A 348 -3.28 17.88 8.66
N ALA A 349 -2.07 17.37 8.49
CA ALA A 349 -1.68 16.04 8.93
C ALA A 349 -0.93 16.10 10.26
N PHE A 350 -1.50 15.50 11.29
CA PHE A 350 -0.93 15.39 12.62
C PHE A 350 -0.36 13.99 12.83
N GLY A 351 0.89 13.91 13.29
CA GLY A 351 1.55 12.66 13.63
C GLY A 351 2.10 12.67 15.04
N LYS A 352 2.15 11.48 15.64
CA LYS A 352 2.88 11.20 16.88
C LYS A 352 3.56 9.85 16.70
N ASN A 353 4.89 9.79 16.83
CA ASN A 353 5.65 8.60 16.47
C ASN A 353 5.30 8.11 15.04
N GLN A 354 5.21 9.03 14.07
CA GLN A 354 4.86 8.73 12.68
C GLN A 354 5.99 9.26 11.78
N PRO A 355 6.68 8.42 10.98
CA PRO A 355 7.99 8.74 10.41
C PRO A 355 8.00 9.92 9.41
N TRP A 356 6.87 10.24 8.79
CA TRP A 356 6.72 11.33 7.82
C TRP A 356 6.12 12.62 8.41
N LEU A 357 5.62 12.54 9.64
CA LEU A 357 4.91 13.58 10.38
C LEU A 357 5.58 13.89 11.72
N ASP A 358 6.76 13.32 12.00
CA ASP A 358 7.53 13.41 13.24
C ASP A 358 9.04 13.57 12.91
N PRO A 359 9.85 14.20 13.77
CA PRO A 359 11.32 14.24 13.58
C PRO A 359 12.00 12.87 13.65
N ASN A 360 11.40 11.88 14.31
CA ASN A 360 11.92 10.52 14.39
C ASN A 360 11.50 9.69 13.17
N PHE A 361 12.28 9.74 12.09
CA PHE A 361 12.03 8.92 10.90
C PHE A 361 12.31 7.44 11.12
N ASN A 362 13.43 7.11 11.79
CA ASN A 362 13.97 5.75 11.77
C ASN A 362 13.19 4.76 12.63
N THR A 363 12.65 5.18 13.77
CA THR A 363 12.15 4.23 14.78
C THR A 363 10.76 4.57 15.31
N ALA A 364 10.11 5.56 14.71
CA ALA A 364 8.76 6.00 15.05
C ALA A 364 7.76 4.83 15.12
N LEU A 365 7.76 3.93 14.13
CA LEU A 365 6.86 2.77 14.07
C LEU A 365 7.38 1.54 14.83
N ALA A 366 8.61 1.58 15.35
CA ALA A 366 9.21 0.58 16.23
C ALA A 366 9.08 1.00 17.70
N TYR A 367 10.19 1.13 18.43
CA TYR A 367 10.16 1.50 19.84
C TYR A 367 9.60 2.89 20.10
N GLY A 368 9.68 3.83 19.14
CA GLY A 368 9.12 5.17 19.28
C GLY A 368 9.74 5.97 20.43
N VAL A 369 9.16 7.13 20.73
CA VAL A 369 9.58 8.01 21.82
C VAL A 369 8.47 8.05 22.89
N LYS A 370 8.89 7.93 24.15
CA LYS A 370 8.00 8.09 25.30
C LYS A 370 7.44 9.50 25.33
N ASP A 371 6.14 9.63 25.56
CA ASP A 371 5.46 10.94 25.69
C ASP A 371 5.72 11.87 24.48
N ALA A 372 5.88 11.29 23.29
CA ALA A 372 6.13 12.05 22.05
C ALA A 372 5.06 13.14 21.82
N ASP A 373 5.50 14.29 21.34
CA ASP A 373 4.63 15.40 20.98
C ASP A 373 3.85 15.09 19.70
N TRP A 374 2.72 15.79 19.53
CA TRP A 374 2.04 15.83 18.24
C TRP A 374 2.70 16.89 17.35
N HIS A 375 2.95 16.52 16.11
CA HIS A 375 3.57 17.36 15.11
C HIS A 375 2.63 17.54 13.92
N LEU A 376 2.59 18.76 13.37
CA LEU A 376 1.73 19.12 12.24
C LEU A 376 2.57 19.27 10.97
N ARG A 377 2.12 18.62 9.90
CA ARG A 377 2.48 18.96 8.53
C ARG A 377 1.26 19.50 7.81
N PHE A 378 1.29 20.79 7.48
CA PHE A 378 0.34 21.35 6.53
C PHE A 378 0.83 21.07 5.11
N ASN A 379 -0.02 20.49 4.26
CA ASN A 379 0.37 19.95 2.96
C ASN A 379 -0.67 20.29 1.89
N ILE A 380 -0.22 20.71 0.71
CA ILE A 380 -1.08 20.91 -0.45
C ILE A 380 -0.48 20.17 -1.64
N ASN A 381 -1.12 19.07 -2.05
CA ASN A 381 -0.72 18.33 -3.26
C ASN A 381 -1.58 18.75 -4.44
N PHE A 382 -0.95 19.18 -5.52
CA PHE A 382 -1.61 19.54 -6.77
C PHE A 382 -1.33 18.44 -7.80
N GLY A 383 -2.34 17.67 -8.19
CA GLY A 383 -2.19 16.64 -9.22
C GLY A 383 -3.05 16.90 -10.44
N PHE A 384 -2.45 16.88 -11.63
CA PHE A 384 -3.15 16.87 -12.92
C PHE A 384 -3.04 15.47 -13.53
N TYR A 385 -4.18 14.87 -13.90
CA TYR A 385 -4.27 13.49 -14.38
C TYR A 385 -4.92 13.46 -15.76
N PHE A 386 -4.29 12.80 -16.73
CA PHE A 386 -4.71 12.82 -18.14
C PHE A 386 -4.81 11.42 -18.74
#